data_AF-A0A0U4WXS2-F1
#
_entry.id   AF-A0A0U4WXS2-F1
#
_cell.length_a   1.000
_cell.length_b   1.000
_cell.length_c   1.000
_cell.angle_alpha   90.00
_cell.angle_beta   90.00
_cell.angle_gamma   90.00
#
_symmetry.space_group_name_H-M   'P 1'
#
loop_
_entity.id
_entity.type
_entity.pdbx_description
1 polymer ?
#
loop_
_entity_poly.entity_id
_entity_poly.type
_entity_poly.pdbx_seq_one_letter_code
_entity_poly.pdbx_strand_id
1 'polypeptide(L)'
;MPKTSLNSQPGPYVPGWTFGDKFRKARRISGLDQREFAVKLGLTPSTVAAYEGDRATPRLRDVTPLAKSIQMLTGIEHTWFLEFDAPRGGGTNLHGVTPIRPRTLGTVGPEGFEPPTSTV
;
A
#
# COMPACT_ATOMS: atom_id res chain seq x y z
N MET A 1 -15.49 -8.49 48.53
CA MET A 1 -16.22 -7.79 47.44
C MET A 1 -15.43 -7.96 46.15
N PRO A 2 -15.99 -8.56 45.08
CA PRO A 2 -15.28 -8.63 43.81
C PRO A 2 -15.29 -7.24 43.16
N LYS A 3 -14.10 -6.70 42.87
CA LYS A 3 -13.94 -5.52 42.01
C LYS A 3 -14.12 -6.00 40.58
N THR A 4 -15.19 -5.56 39.94
CA THR A 4 -15.47 -5.73 38.51
C THR A 4 -14.28 -5.19 37.70
N SER A 5 -13.47 -6.08 37.12
CA SER A 5 -12.54 -5.70 36.06
C SER A 5 -13.36 -5.41 34.81
N LEU A 6 -13.37 -4.14 34.38
CA LEU A 6 -13.89 -3.74 33.08
C LEU A 6 -13.09 -4.49 32.00
N ASN A 7 -13.76 -5.37 31.26
CA ASN A 7 -13.25 -5.91 30.01
C ASN A 7 -12.99 -4.76 29.03
N SER A 8 -11.73 -4.41 28.82
CA SER A 8 -11.31 -3.50 27.75
C SER A 8 -11.35 -4.28 26.43
N GLN A 9 -12.50 -4.27 25.75
CA GLN A 9 -12.56 -4.77 24.37
C GLN A 9 -11.73 -3.81 23.49
N PRO A 10 -10.73 -4.30 22.73
CA PRO A 10 -10.05 -3.44 21.78
C PRO A 10 -11.08 -2.97 20.75
N GLY A 11 -11.08 -1.65 20.49
CA GLY A 11 -11.94 -1.06 19.47
C GLY A 11 -11.70 -1.66 18.07
N PRO A 12 -12.54 -1.32 17.08
CA PRO A 12 -12.44 -1.85 15.73
C PRO A 12 -11.02 -1.66 15.16
N TYR A 13 -10.42 -2.76 14.72
CA TYR A 13 -9.08 -2.78 14.12
C TYR A 13 -9.14 -2.31 12.67
N VAL A 14 -8.50 -1.18 12.37
CA VAL A 14 -8.28 -0.71 11.00
C VAL A 14 -6.90 -1.19 10.54
N PRO A 15 -6.81 -2.09 9.54
CA PRO A 15 -5.52 -2.53 9.04
C PRO A 15 -4.82 -1.38 8.31
N GLY A 16 -3.67 -0.94 8.85
CA GLY A 16 -2.77 -0.03 8.17
C GLY A 16 -1.97 -0.74 7.06
N TRP A 17 -1.66 0.00 5.99
CA TRP A 17 -0.82 -0.47 4.89
C TRP A 17 0.62 0.03 5.07
N THR A 18 1.57 -0.90 5.23
CA THR A 18 3.00 -0.55 5.25
C THR A 18 3.48 -0.18 3.85
N PHE A 19 4.65 0.45 3.78
CA PHE A 19 5.32 0.68 2.50
C PHE A 19 5.53 -0.63 1.73
N GLY A 20 5.98 -1.69 2.39
CA GLY A 20 6.18 -3.00 1.77
C GLY A 20 4.89 -3.62 1.24
N ASP A 21 3.77 -3.44 1.94
CA ASP A 21 2.46 -3.90 1.49
C ASP A 21 2.01 -3.14 0.23
N LYS A 22 2.16 -1.82 0.20
CA LYS A 22 1.87 -0.99 -0.99
C LYS A 22 2.79 -1.32 -2.16
N PHE A 23 4.09 -1.48 -1.91
CA PHE A 23 5.11 -1.81 -2.91
C PHE A 23 4.86 -3.19 -3.55
N ARG A 24 4.55 -4.20 -2.74
CA ARG A 24 4.16 -5.53 -3.21
C ARG A 24 2.89 -5.50 -4.05
N LYS A 25 1.90 -4.71 -3.63
CA LYS A 25 0.63 -4.55 -4.37
C LYS A 25 0.88 -3.93 -5.75
N ALA A 26 1.73 -2.90 -5.83
CA ALA A 26 2.12 -2.27 -7.09
C ALA A 26 2.77 -3.26 -8.06
N ARG A 27 3.73 -4.06 -7.58
CA ARG A 27 4.35 -5.11 -8.41
C ARG A 27 3.35 -6.15 -8.91
N ARG A 28 2.44 -6.61 -8.05
CA ARG A 28 1.45 -7.62 -8.45
C ARG A 28 0.49 -7.11 -9.52
N ILE A 29 0.11 -5.83 -9.45
CA ILE A 29 -0.75 -5.20 -10.46
C ILE A 29 -0.04 -5.08 -11.81
N SER A 30 1.27 -4.86 -11.84
CA SER A 30 2.02 -4.84 -13.10
C SER A 30 2.25 -6.21 -13.72
N GLY A 31 1.91 -7.30 -13.02
CA GLY A 31 2.13 -8.67 -13.50
C GLY A 31 3.60 -9.10 -13.51
N LEU A 32 4.50 -8.29 -12.93
CA LEU A 32 5.94 -8.54 -12.96
C LEU A 32 6.39 -9.40 -11.78
N ASP A 33 7.40 -10.24 -12.01
CA ASP A 33 8.11 -10.89 -10.91
C ASP A 33 9.02 -9.89 -10.16
N GLN A 34 9.63 -10.32 -9.05
CA GLN A 34 10.49 -9.43 -8.26
C GLN A 34 11.75 -8.97 -9.02
N ARG A 35 12.31 -9.79 -9.92
CA ARG A 35 13.51 -9.45 -10.70
C ARG A 35 13.17 -8.45 -11.80
N GLU A 36 12.11 -8.68 -12.55
CA GLU A 36 11.65 -7.78 -13.61
C GLU A 36 11.27 -6.42 -13.04
N PHE A 37 10.55 -6.40 -11.92
CA PHE A 37 10.19 -5.17 -11.23
C PHE A 37 11.43 -4.41 -10.74
N ALA A 38 12.43 -5.11 -10.21
CA ALA A 38 13.69 -4.51 -9.81
C ALA A 38 14.40 -3.85 -11.00
N VAL A 39 14.50 -4.55 -12.13
CA VAL A 39 15.11 -4.03 -13.37
C VAL A 39 14.39 -2.77 -13.85
N LYS A 40 13.05 -2.76 -13.87
CA LYS A 40 12.25 -1.60 -14.29
C LYS A 40 12.43 -0.38 -13.38
N LEU A 41 12.72 -0.59 -12.10
CA LEU A 41 12.91 0.47 -11.11
C LEU A 41 14.39 0.84 -10.88
N GLY A 42 15.34 0.19 -11.56
CA GLY A 42 16.77 0.40 -11.33
C GLY A 42 17.24 -0.07 -9.94
N LEU A 43 16.57 -1.07 -9.36
CA LEU A 43 16.88 -1.65 -8.06
C LEU A 43 17.49 -3.05 -8.20
N THR A 44 18.02 -3.59 -7.10
CA THR A 44 18.40 -5.01 -7.04
C THR A 44 17.19 -5.87 -6.61
N PRO A 45 17.11 -7.15 -7.01
CA PRO A 45 16.05 -8.06 -6.54
C PRO A 45 16.04 -8.19 -5.01
N SER A 46 17.21 -8.15 -4.36
CA SER A 46 17.35 -8.17 -2.91
C SER A 46 16.73 -6.94 -2.25
N THR A 47 16.87 -5.75 -2.87
CA THR A 47 16.23 -4.52 -2.41
C THR A 47 14.71 -4.63 -2.49
N VAL A 48 14.17 -5.16 -3.60
CA VAL A 48 12.73 -5.41 -3.75
C VAL A 48 12.23 -6.36 -2.67
N ALA A 49 12.90 -7.49 -2.44
CA ALA A 49 12.52 -8.45 -1.41
C ALA A 49 12.66 -7.89 0.03
N ALA A 50 13.59 -6.95 0.26
CA ALA A 50 13.73 -6.26 1.54
C ALA A 50 12.59 -5.26 1.76
N TYR A 51 12.23 -4.49 0.73
CA TYR A 51 11.12 -3.53 0.77
C TYR A 51 9.78 -4.23 0.93
N GLU A 52 9.48 -5.24 0.12
CA GLU A 52 8.21 -5.98 0.26
C GLU A 52 8.08 -6.60 1.67
N GLY A 53 9.18 -7.13 2.21
CA GLY A 53 9.18 -7.71 3.56
C GLY A 53 9.27 -6.70 4.71
N ASP A 54 9.18 -5.39 4.44
CA ASP A 54 9.36 -4.32 5.43
C ASP A 54 10.69 -4.40 6.24
N ARG A 55 11.69 -5.10 5.70
CA ARG A 55 13.03 -5.21 6.30
C ARG A 55 13.89 -3.97 6.04
N ALA A 56 13.49 -3.18 5.04
CA ALA A 56 14.08 -1.91 4.71
C ALA A 56 13.02 -1.00 4.10
N THR A 57 13.24 0.31 4.20
CA THR A 57 12.46 1.33 3.48
C THR A 57 13.42 2.20 2.68
N PRO A 58 12.96 2.81 1.58
CA PRO A 58 13.76 3.80 0.86
C PRO A 58 14.13 4.96 1.79
N ARG A 59 15.31 5.54 1.55
CA ARG A 59 15.71 6.76 2.27
C ARG A 59 14.77 7.90 1.87
N LEU A 60 14.63 8.89 2.76
CA LEU A 60 13.73 10.03 2.53
C LEU A 60 13.99 10.77 1.21
N ARG A 61 15.25 10.87 0.79
CA ARG A 61 15.63 11.49 -0.50
C ARG A 61 15.22 10.66 -1.73
N ASP A 62 15.08 9.34 -1.55
CA ASP A 62 14.89 8.37 -2.64
C ASP A 62 13.42 7.92 -2.76
N VAL A 63 12.58 8.16 -1.74
CA VAL A 63 11.18 7.71 -1.71
C VAL A 63 10.33 8.39 -2.80
N THR A 64 10.46 9.70 -2.98
CA THR A 64 9.66 10.44 -3.97
C THR A 64 10.03 10.06 -5.41
N PRO A 65 11.32 10.01 -5.80
CA PRO A 65 11.72 9.50 -7.11
C PRO A 65 11.22 8.07 -7.35
N LEU A 66 11.38 7.17 -6.37
CA LEU A 66 10.92 5.79 -6.48
C LEU A 66 9.41 5.70 -6.66
N ALA A 67 8.63 6.45 -5.88
CA ALA A 67 7.17 6.48 -5.97
C ALA A 67 6.70 6.97 -7.35
N LYS A 68 7.36 7.99 -7.92
CA LYS A 68 7.08 8.46 -9.29
C LYS A 68 7.41 7.40 -10.34
N SER A 69 8.52 6.68 -10.21
CA SER A 69 8.85 5.57 -11.12
C SER A 69 7.79 4.47 -11.06
N ILE A 70 7.28 4.14 -9.87
CA ILE A 70 6.19 3.17 -9.72
C ILE A 70 4.91 3.69 -10.35
N GLN A 71 4.57 4.98 -10.18
CA GLN A 71 3.42 5.58 -10.84
C GLN A 71 3.50 5.47 -12.37
N MET A 72 4.65 5.80 -12.95
CA MET A 72 4.84 5.68 -14.41
C MET A 72 4.71 4.23 -14.89
N LEU A 73 5.13 3.25 -14.08
CA LEU A 73 5.08 1.85 -14.41
C LEU A 73 3.69 1.21 -14.24
N THR A 74 2.91 1.68 -13.26
CA THR A 74 1.68 0.99 -12.80
C THR A 74 0.41 1.83 -12.92
N GLY A 75 0.53 3.15 -13.11
CA GLY A 75 -0.57 4.11 -13.02
C GLY A 75 -1.00 4.45 -11.58
N ILE A 76 -0.43 3.81 -10.56
CA ILE A 76 -0.77 4.07 -9.16
C ILE A 76 -0.20 5.42 -8.74
N GLU A 77 -1.06 6.28 -8.20
CA GLU A 77 -0.69 7.62 -7.80
C GLU A 77 0.45 7.60 -6.75
N HIS A 78 1.49 8.43 -6.95
CA HIS A 78 2.72 8.36 -6.16
C HIS A 78 2.56 8.75 -4.68
N THR A 79 1.63 9.65 -4.34
CA THR A 79 1.34 10.05 -2.95
C THR A 79 0.83 8.89 -2.11
N TRP A 80 0.21 7.87 -2.71
CA TRP A 80 -0.19 6.65 -1.99
C TRP A 80 0.99 5.97 -1.31
N PHE A 81 2.19 6.03 -1.88
CA PHE A 81 3.42 5.47 -1.29
C PHE A 81 4.07 6.37 -0.24
N LEU A 82 3.67 7.64 -0.16
CA LEU A 82 4.17 8.62 0.81
C LEU A 82 3.32 8.67 2.08
N GLU A 83 2.05 8.28 1.98
CA GLU A 83 1.17 8.09 3.13
C GLU A 83 1.62 6.85 3.90
N PHE A 84 2.23 7.04 5.07
CA PHE A 84 2.55 5.95 5.99
C PHE A 84 1.36 5.73 6.94
N ASP A 85 0.49 4.78 6.63
CA ASP A 85 -0.53 4.34 7.58
C ASP A 85 0.18 3.51 8.66
N ALA A 86 0.20 4.03 9.90
CA ALA A 86 0.82 3.33 11.03
C ALA A 86 0.21 1.93 11.23
N PRO A 87 1.03 0.89 11.56
CA PRO A 87 0.68 -0.49 11.27
C PRO A 87 -0.07 -1.23 12.40
N ARG A 88 -0.61 -2.39 11.98
CA ARG A 88 -0.89 -3.63 12.73
C ARG A 88 -0.62 -3.58 14.25
N GLY A 89 -1.59 -3.12 15.03
CA GLY A 89 -1.65 -3.35 16.50
C GLY A 89 -1.67 -2.12 17.40
N GLY A 90 -1.64 -0.90 16.87
CA GLY A 90 -1.76 0.32 17.67
C GLY A 90 -2.98 1.15 17.28
N GLY A 91 -4.01 1.19 18.13
CA GLY A 91 -5.14 2.07 17.93
C GLY A 91 -4.70 3.54 18.00
N THR A 92 -4.76 4.24 16.88
CA THR A 92 -4.62 5.70 16.84
C THR A 92 -6.02 6.31 16.82
N ASN A 93 -6.41 6.95 17.93
CA ASN A 93 -7.57 7.83 17.95
C ASN A 93 -7.29 9.03 17.04
N LEU A 94 -7.79 9.01 15.80
CA LEU A 94 -7.75 10.16 14.91
C LEU A 94 -9.08 10.91 14.97
N HIS A 95 -9.26 11.68 16.05
CA HIS A 95 -10.15 12.83 16.01
C HIS A 95 -9.41 13.95 15.25
N GLY A 96 -9.82 14.24 14.00
CA GLY A 96 -9.58 15.57 13.42
C GLY A 96 -8.78 15.73 12.13
N VAL A 97 -8.56 14.69 11.31
CA VAL A 97 -8.17 14.92 9.90
C VAL A 97 -9.21 14.31 8.99
N THR A 98 -10.08 15.18 8.46
CA THR A 98 -11.07 14.85 7.45
C THR A 98 -10.37 14.23 6.24
N PRO A 99 -10.68 12.99 5.84
CA PRO A 99 -10.24 12.51 4.54
C PRO A 99 -10.86 13.44 3.49
N ILE A 100 -10.02 14.04 2.65
CA ILE A 100 -10.49 14.72 1.46
C ILE A 100 -11.19 13.64 0.64
N ARG A 101 -12.53 13.63 0.69
CA ARG A 101 -13.33 12.69 -0.09
C ARG A 101 -12.92 12.83 -1.55
N PRO A 102 -12.64 11.74 -2.28
CA PRO A 102 -12.61 11.83 -3.73
C PRO A 102 -13.96 12.38 -4.19
N ARG A 103 -13.93 13.44 -4.98
CA ARG A 103 -15.09 13.91 -5.72
C ARG A 103 -15.62 12.72 -6.52
N THR A 104 -16.82 12.27 -6.18
CA THR A 104 -17.54 11.18 -6.84
C THR A 104 -17.56 11.36 -8.35
N LEU A 105 -16.97 10.41 -9.08
CA LEU A 105 -17.52 9.90 -10.33
C LEU A 105 -17.12 8.43 -10.50
N GLY A 106 -18.11 7.54 -10.44
CA GLY A 106 -17.99 6.14 -10.88
C GLY A 106 -17.63 5.11 -9.80
N THR A 107 -18.64 4.52 -9.18
CA THR A 107 -18.52 3.24 -8.47
C THR A 107 -18.14 2.13 -9.46
N VAL A 108 -16.99 1.49 -9.28
CA VAL A 108 -16.79 0.10 -9.69
C VAL A 108 -16.11 -0.65 -8.54
N GLY A 109 -16.91 -1.48 -7.85
CA GLY A 109 -16.42 -2.46 -6.89
C GLY A 109 -15.76 -3.66 -7.60
N PRO A 110 -15.15 -4.57 -6.83
CA PRO A 110 -14.24 -5.61 -7.34
C PRO A 110 -14.96 -6.87 -7.82
N GLU A 111 -15.79 -6.76 -8.86
CA GLU A 111 -16.42 -7.92 -9.53
C GLU A 111 -16.37 -7.67 -11.05
N GLY A 112 -15.55 -8.42 -11.80
CA GLY A 112 -15.73 -8.58 -13.25
C GLY A 112 -14.89 -7.75 -14.23
N PHE A 113 -13.57 -7.63 -14.06
CA PHE A 113 -12.71 -7.28 -15.20
C PHE A 113 -12.31 -8.55 -15.97
N GLU A 114 -13.15 -8.99 -16.90
CA GLU A 114 -12.76 -9.97 -17.92
C GLU A 114 -11.85 -9.30 -18.96
N PRO A 115 -10.67 -9.85 -19.27
CA PRO A 115 -9.80 -9.29 -20.30
C PRO A 115 -10.41 -9.50 -21.69
N PRO A 116 -10.34 -8.53 -22.62
CA PRO A 116 -10.79 -8.75 -23.99
C PRO A 116 -9.93 -9.85 -24.62
N THR A 117 -10.58 -10.93 -25.03
CA THR A 117 -9.97 -11.96 -25.86
C THR A 117 -9.75 -11.36 -27.25
N SER A 118 -8.49 -11.06 -27.59
CA SER A 118 -8.13 -10.77 -28.98
C SER A 118 -8.14 -12.09 -29.75
N THR A 119 -9.22 -12.36 -30.47
CA THR A 119 -9.21 -13.31 -31.58
C THR A 119 -8.95 -12.52 -32.87
N VAL A 120 -7.89 -12.92 -33.57
CA VAL A 120 -7.58 -12.54 -34.96
C VAL A 120 -8.27 -13.52 -35.89
#